data_AF-A0A942JA16-F1
#
_entry.id   AF-A0A942JA16-F1
#
_cell.length_a   1.000
_cell.length_b   1.000
_cell.length_c   1.000
_cell.angle_alpha   90.00
_cell.angle_beta   90.00
_cell.angle_gamma   90.00
#
_symmetry.space_group_name_H-M   'P 1'
#
loop_
_entity.id
_entity.type
_entity.pdbx_description
1 polymer ?
#
loop_
_entity_poly.entity_id
_entity_poly.type
_entity_poly.pdbx_seq_one_letter_code
_entity_poly.pdbx_strand_id
1 'polypeptide(L)'
;MSRDFPKLSTFKDYIIVVLLAILVFAGVNNHIFARSDGSAALSAERLRQRGLEYYAASYGDAAVEAVVRDFGCHQEIHIYKEGQLVLRITYWGGELYALPEV
;
A
#
# COMPACT_ATOMS: atom_id res chain seq x y z
N MET A 1 -19.05 -46.10 10.88
CA MET A 1 -18.16 -45.05 11.41
C MET A 1 -18.65 -43.71 10.88
N SER A 2 -19.63 -43.11 11.57
CA SER A 2 -20.10 -41.77 11.24
C SER A 2 -19.14 -40.79 11.92
N ARG A 3 -18.51 -39.90 11.15
CA ARG A 3 -17.67 -38.84 11.73
C ARG A 3 -18.61 -37.74 12.18
N ASP A 4 -18.87 -37.68 13.48
CA ASP A 4 -19.60 -36.58 14.11
C ASP A 4 -18.78 -35.30 13.93
N PHE A 5 -19.28 -34.38 13.11
CA PHE A 5 -18.74 -33.03 13.04
C PHE A 5 -19.23 -32.24 14.26
N PRO A 6 -18.34 -31.52 14.97
CA PRO A 6 -18.74 -30.74 16.13
C PRO A 6 -19.77 -29.69 15.71
N LYS A 7 -20.94 -29.70 16.37
CA LYS A 7 -21.95 -28.65 16.22
C LYS A 7 -21.34 -27.35 16.77
N LEU A 8 -20.94 -26.45 15.87
CA LEU A 8 -20.55 -25.08 16.20
C LEU A 8 -21.77 -24.36 16.77
N SER A 9 -21.83 -24.37 18.09
CA SER A 9 -22.93 -23.89 18.91
C SER A 9 -22.34 -22.85 19.84
N THR A 10 -22.14 -21.62 19.35
CA THR A 10 -22.37 -20.32 20.03
C THR A 10 -21.90 -19.19 19.08
N PHE A 11 -22.58 -18.03 19.10
CA PHE A 11 -22.17 -16.77 18.46
C PHE A 11 -20.68 -16.41 18.64
N LYS A 12 -20.09 -16.82 19.76
CA LYS A 12 -18.67 -16.64 20.11
C LYS A 12 -17.70 -17.35 19.16
N ASP A 13 -18.07 -18.52 18.64
CA ASP A 13 -17.20 -19.29 17.73
C ASP A 13 -17.12 -18.62 16.36
N TYR A 14 -18.22 -18.00 15.92
CA TYR A 14 -18.25 -17.24 14.67
C TYR A 14 -17.37 -15.99 14.74
N ILE A 15 -17.36 -15.28 15.88
CA ILE A 15 -16.47 -14.14 16.10
C ILE A 15 -15.00 -14.57 16.01
N ILE A 16 -14.64 -15.72 16.58
CA ILE A 16 -13.26 -16.23 16.55
C ILE A 16 -12.85 -16.58 15.11
N VAL A 17 -13.71 -17.24 14.35
CA VAL A 17 -13.44 -17.57 12.93
C VAL A 17 -13.29 -16.30 12.09
N VAL A 18 -14.14 -15.29 12.31
CA VAL A 18 -14.06 -14.00 11.61
C VAL A 18 -12.79 -13.23 11.98
N LEU A 19 -12.41 -13.20 13.26
CA LEU A 19 -11.16 -12.57 13.70
C LEU A 19 -9.92 -13.26 13.13
N LEU A 20 -9.91 -14.59 13.08
CA LEU A 20 -8.84 -15.35 12.44
C LEU A 20 -8.77 -15.09 10.94
N ALA A 21 -9.92 -15.00 10.26
CA ALA A 21 -9.98 -14.65 8.84
C ALA A 21 -9.44 -13.23 8.59
N ILE A 22 -9.77 -12.26 9.44
CA ILE A 22 -9.26 -10.88 9.35
C ILE A 22 -7.74 -10.84 9.59
N LEU A 23 -7.22 -11.56 10.59
CA LEU A 23 -5.78 -11.61 10.87
C LEU A 23 -5.00 -12.28 9.73
N VAL A 24 -5.53 -13.35 9.13
CA VAL A 24 -4.91 -13.97 7.95
C VAL A 24 -4.98 -13.03 6.75
N PHE A 25 -6.12 -12.38 6.52
CA PHE A 25 -6.27 -11.44 5.41
C PHE A 25 -5.35 -10.22 5.56
N ALA A 26 -5.29 -9.61 6.75
CA ALA A 26 -4.38 -8.50 7.07
C ALA A 26 -2.91 -8.93 7.05
N GLY A 27 -2.61 -10.14 7.53
CA GLY A 27 -1.25 -10.71 7.53
C GLY A 27 -0.73 -11.00 6.12
N VAL A 28 -1.58 -11.54 5.24
CA VAL A 28 -1.23 -11.79 3.84
C VAL A 28 -1.11 -10.47 3.07
N ASN A 29 -1.96 -9.47 3.35
CA ASN A 29 -1.85 -8.15 2.73
C ASN A 29 -0.56 -7.42 3.15
N ASN A 30 -0.03 -7.69 4.35
CA ASN A 30 1.23 -7.10 4.82
C ASN A 30 2.48 -7.87 4.37
N HIS A 31 2.39 -9.19 4.12
CA HIS A 31 3.54 -10.01 3.72
C HIS A 31 3.84 -10.05 2.22
N ILE A 32 2.94 -9.58 1.36
CA ILE A 32 3.19 -9.47 -0.09
C ILE A 32 4.04 -8.23 -0.43
N PHE A 33 4.10 -7.22 0.44
CA PHE A 33 4.92 -6.01 0.24
C PHE A 33 6.33 -6.09 0.85
N ALA A 34 6.69 -7.19 1.51
CA ALA A 34 7.99 -7.36 2.17
C ALA A 34 9.03 -8.14 1.32
N ARG A 35 9.03 -7.97 0.00
CA ARG A 35 10.19 -8.29 -0.83
C ARG A 35 10.60 -7.05 -1.61
N SER A 36 11.64 -6.38 -1.14
CA SER A 36 12.49 -5.63 -2.06
C SER A 36 13.94 -5.94 -1.74
N ASP A 37 14.47 -6.74 -2.66
CA ASP A 37 15.88 -6.96 -2.93
C ASP A 37 16.68 -5.66 -2.80
N GLY A 38 17.85 -5.79 -2.17
CA GLY A 38 18.81 -4.72 -2.06
C GLY A 38 19.39 -4.36 -3.42
N SER A 39 19.13 -3.14 -3.88
CA SER A 39 20.03 -2.39 -4.76
C SER A 39 19.72 -0.91 -4.60
N ALA A 40 20.75 -0.06 -4.65
CA ALA A 40 20.75 1.34 -4.21
C ALA A 40 19.97 2.33 -5.11
N ALA A 41 18.97 1.85 -5.84
CA ALA A 41 17.89 2.66 -6.41
C ALA A 41 16.59 2.08 -5.85
N LEU A 42 15.80 2.87 -5.12
CA LEU A 42 14.44 2.44 -4.80
C LEU A 42 13.77 2.06 -6.12
N SER A 43 13.33 0.80 -6.23
CA SER A 43 12.64 0.37 -7.44
C SER A 43 11.47 1.33 -7.70
N ALA A 44 11.16 1.60 -8.97
CA ALA A 44 10.03 2.47 -9.33
C ALA A 44 8.73 2.02 -8.62
N GLU A 45 8.57 0.71 -8.40
CA GLU A 45 7.46 0.17 -7.63
C GLU A 45 7.47 0.60 -6.16
N ARG A 46 8.64 0.61 -5.52
CA ARG A 46 8.76 1.07 -4.13
C ARG A 46 8.53 2.57 -4.01
N LEU A 47 9.00 3.38 -4.96
CA LEU A 47 8.68 4.82 -5.02
C LEU A 47 7.18 5.06 -5.24
N ARG A 48 6.55 4.28 -6.13
CA ARG A 48 5.11 4.31 -6.36
C ARG A 48 4.32 4.06 -5.07
N GLN A 49 4.65 2.98 -4.37
CA GLN A 49 4.03 2.62 -3.10
C GLN A 49 4.21 3.73 -2.06
N ARG A 50 5.45 4.23 -1.90
CA ARG A 50 5.78 5.32 -0.97
C ARG A 50 5.00 6.61 -1.28
N GLY A 51 4.77 6.94 -2.56
CA GLY A 51 3.96 8.09 -2.95
C GLY A 51 2.47 7.93 -2.62
N LEU A 52 1.92 6.71 -2.78
CA LEU A 52 0.54 6.41 -2.36
C LEU A 52 0.39 6.53 -0.84
N GLU A 53 1.34 5.97 -0.08
CA GLU A 53 1.39 6.07 1.38
C GLU A 53 1.46 7.54 1.83
N TYR A 54 2.34 8.33 1.19
CA TYR A 54 2.48 9.76 1.45
C TYR A 54 1.16 10.52 1.22
N TYR A 55 0.49 10.26 0.10
CA TYR A 55 -0.75 10.94 -0.25
C TYR A 55 -1.89 10.56 0.71
N ALA A 56 -2.05 9.27 1.01
CA ALA A 56 -3.06 8.80 1.95
C ALA A 56 -2.84 9.36 3.37
N ALA A 57 -1.60 9.41 3.84
CA ALA A 57 -1.26 9.98 5.14
C ALA A 57 -1.49 11.49 5.21
N SER A 58 -1.24 12.22 4.12
CA SER A 58 -1.32 13.68 4.08
C SER A 58 -2.73 14.20 3.82
N TYR A 59 -3.53 13.49 3.00
CA TYR A 59 -4.83 13.97 2.51
C TYR A 59 -6.01 13.08 2.91
N GLY A 60 -5.77 11.91 3.51
CA GLY A 60 -6.83 10.99 3.94
C GLY A 60 -7.57 10.29 2.81
N ASP A 61 -6.99 10.25 1.61
CA ASP A 61 -7.58 9.66 0.41
C ASP A 61 -6.62 8.64 -0.23
N ALA A 62 -7.15 7.53 -0.70
CA ALA A 62 -6.40 6.44 -1.32
C ALA A 62 -6.88 6.12 -2.75
N ALA A 63 -7.94 6.77 -3.22
CA ALA A 63 -8.50 6.56 -4.57
C ALA A 63 -7.72 7.39 -5.61
N VAL A 64 -6.40 7.17 -5.67
CA VAL A 64 -5.49 7.88 -6.56
C VAL A 64 -4.52 6.92 -7.25
N GLU A 65 -4.01 7.33 -8.40
CA GLU A 65 -2.98 6.63 -9.15
C GLU A 65 -1.63 7.29 -8.91
N ALA A 66 -0.58 6.51 -8.69
CA ALA A 66 0.79 6.99 -8.61
C ALA A 66 1.60 6.49 -9.80
N VAL A 67 2.28 7.40 -10.49
CA VAL A 67 3.13 7.11 -11.65
C VAL A 67 4.53 7.66 -11.37
N VAL A 68 5.54 6.80 -11.44
CA VAL A 68 6.94 7.25 -11.33
C VAL A 68 7.44 7.69 -12.70
N ARG A 69 7.98 8.91 -12.75
CA ARG A 69 8.62 9.50 -13.93
C ARG A 69 10.10 9.62 -13.69
N ASP A 70 10.89 9.15 -14.65
CA ASP A 70 12.33 9.27 -14.64
C ASP A 70 12.75 10.42 -15.58
N PHE A 71 13.42 11.42 -15.02
CA PHE A 71 13.92 12.59 -15.75
C PHE A 71 15.44 12.52 -16.02
N GLY A 72 16.06 11.36 -15.78
CA GLY A 72 17.49 11.12 -15.97
C GLY A 72 18.38 11.63 -14.83
N CYS A 73 18.06 12.79 -14.24
CA CYS A 73 18.76 13.32 -13.06
C CYS A 73 18.04 13.05 -11.73
N HIS A 74 16.73 12.82 -11.76
CA HIS A 74 15.93 12.47 -10.60
C HIS A 74 14.65 11.74 -11.03
N GLN A 75 14.01 11.11 -10.05
CA GLN A 75 12.71 10.49 -10.23
C GLN A 75 11.65 11.28 -9.45
N GLU A 76 10.50 11.46 -10.06
CA GLU A 76 9.33 12.06 -9.41
C GLU A 76 8.19 11.05 -9.37
N ILE A 77 7.37 11.13 -8.33
CA ILE A 77 6.11 10.41 -8.21
C ILE A 77 4.99 11.38 -8.51
N HIS A 78 4.23 11.11 -9.55
CA HIS A 78 3.10 11.90 -10.00
C HIS A 78 1.82 11.23 -9.52
N ILE A 79 1.01 11.93 -8.73
CA ILE A 79 -0.26 11.43 -8.21
C ILE A 79 -1.40 12.01 -9.05
N TYR A 80 -2.25 11.12 -9.57
CA TYR A 80 -3.42 11.46 -10.35
C TYR A 80 -4.71 11.07 -9.62
N LYS A 81 -5.70 11.96 -9.65
CA LYS A 81 -7.06 11.69 -9.19
C LYS A 81 -8.00 11.93 -10.35
N GLU A 82 -8.80 10.92 -10.69
CA GLU A 82 -9.75 10.98 -11.82
C GLU A 82 -9.07 11.39 -13.15
N GLY A 83 -7.81 10.98 -13.34
CA GLY A 83 -7.01 11.32 -14.52
C GLY A 83 -6.37 12.73 -14.50
N GLN A 84 -6.64 13.55 -13.49
CA GLN A 84 -6.00 14.85 -13.29
C GLN A 84 -4.79 14.72 -12.37
N LEU A 85 -3.66 15.33 -12.74
CA LEU A 85 -2.50 15.42 -11.85
C LEU A 85 -2.85 16.32 -10.66
N VAL A 86 -2.72 15.79 -9.45
CA VAL A 86 -3.06 16.50 -8.20
C VAL A 86 -1.88 16.69 -7.26
N LEU A 87 -0.78 15.97 -7.47
CA LEU A 87 0.44 16.14 -6.69
C LEU A 87 1.65 15.63 -7.46
N ARG A 88 2.78 16.32 -7.29
CA ARG A 88 4.11 15.84 -7.67
C ARG A 88 4.97 15.71 -6.43
N ILE A 89 5.72 14.63 -6.34
CA ILE A 89 6.58 14.30 -5.19
C ILE A 89 7.96 13.98 -5.72
N THR A 90 9.00 14.56 -5.13
CA THR A 90 10.40 14.19 -5.41
C THR A 90 10.96 13.33 -4.28
N TYR A 91 11.86 12.40 -4.62
CA TYR A 91 12.62 11.61 -3.66
C TYR A 91 14.07 12.10 -3.62
N TRP A 92 14.49 12.64 -2.47
CA TRP A 92 15.84 13.17 -2.29
C TRP A 92 16.33 12.86 -0.88
N GLY A 93 17.57 12.40 -0.74
CA GLY A 93 18.21 12.21 0.57
C GLY A 93 17.51 11.21 1.50
N GLY A 94 16.70 10.28 0.97
CA GLY A 94 15.94 9.33 1.79
C GLY A 94 14.50 9.73 2.06
N GLU A 95 14.13 10.97 1.75
CA GLU A 95 12.86 11.60 2.11
C GLU A 95 12.02 11.95 0.87
N LEU A 96 10.71 12.11 1.10
CA LEU A 96 9.75 12.55 0.08
C LEU A 96 9.37 14.02 0.31
N TYR A 97 9.38 14.79 -0.77
CA TYR A 97 8.99 16.20 -0.74
C TYR A 97 7.90 16.46 -1.77
N ALA A 98 6.78 17.01 -1.32
CA ALA A 98 5.76 17.56 -2.21
C ALA A 98 6.34 18.77 -2.96
N LEU A 99 6.15 18.80 -4.27
CA LEU A 99 6.50 19.92 -5.12
C LEU A 99 5.29 20.88 -5.21
N PRO A 100 5.52 22.20 -5.18
CA PRO A 100 4.45 23.20 -5.05
C PRO A 100 3.58 23.42 -6.31
N GLU A 101 3.83 22.72 -7.42
CA GLU A 101 3.17 22.99 -8.71
C GLU A 101 2.46 21.76 -9.27
N VAL A 102 1.19 21.93 -9.63
CA VAL A 102 0.35 21.00 -10.40
C VAL A 102 -0.54 21.76 -11.37
#